data_AF-A0A3A9JCX8-F1
#
_entry.id   AF-A0A3A9JCX8-F1
#
_cell.length_a   1.000
_cell.length_b   1.000
_cell.length_c   1.000
_cell.angle_alpha   90.00
_cell.angle_beta   90.00
_cell.angle_gamma   90.00
#
_symmetry.space_group_name_H-M   'P 1'
#
loop_
_entity.id
_entity.type
_entity.pdbx_description
1 polymer ?
#
loop_
_entity_poly.entity_id
_entity_poly.type
_entity_poly.pdbx_seq_one_letter_code
_entity_poly.pdbx_strand_id
1 'polypeptide(L)' 'MDLKIDGRVALVTGSSKGIGEGIARGLAREGAV' A
#
# COMPACT_ATOMS: atom_id res chain seq x y z
N MET A 1 -12.93 -5.86 3.73
CA MET A 1 -12.42 -7.25 3.83
C MET A 1 -11.22 -7.19 4.74
N ASP A 2 -11.02 -8.13 5.66
CA ASP A 2 -9.82 -8.15 6.49
C ASP A 2 -8.65 -8.76 5.71
N LEU A 3 -7.69 -7.93 5.29
CA LEU A 3 -6.52 -8.35 4.52
C LEU A 3 -5.35 -8.84 5.40
N LYS A 4 -5.41 -8.65 6.73
CA LYS A 4 -4.37 -9.08 7.69
C LYS A 4 -2.95 -8.59 7.36
N ILE A 5 -2.84 -7.36 6.84
CA ILE A 5 -1.56 -6.72 6.49
C ILE A 5 -1.23 -5.50 7.35
N ASP A 6 -2.00 -5.24 8.40
CA ASP A 6 -1.70 -4.19 9.37
C ASP A 6 -0.30 -4.36 9.99
N GLY A 7 0.47 -3.29 10.02
CA GLY A 7 1.87 -3.27 10.49
C GLY A 7 2.89 -3.98 9.59
N ARG A 8 2.49 -4.49 8.41
CA ARG A 8 3.44 -5.12 7.45
C ARG A 8 4.12 -4.06 6.60
N VAL A 9 5.42 -4.25 6.32
CA VAL A 9 6.17 -3.34 5.45
C VAL A 9 5.93 -3.66 3.97
N ALA A 10 5.56 -2.65 3.17
CA ALA A 10 5.29 -2.78 1.74
C ALA A 10 6.17 -1.86 0.87
N LEU A 11 7.08 -2.46 0.11
CA LEU A 11 7.87 -1.75 -0.90
C LEU A 11 7.09 -1.63 -2.22
N VAL A 12 6.72 -0.41 -2.60
CA VAL A 12 6.06 -0.12 -3.89
C VAL A 12 6.97 0.74 -4.77
N THR A 13 7.47 0.17 -5.86
CA THR A 13 8.30 0.89 -6.85
C THR A 13 7.40 1.68 -7.82
N GLY A 14 7.94 2.73 -8.44
CA GLY A 14 7.20 3.54 -9.43
C GLY A 14 5.94 4.23 -8.86
N SER A 15 5.95 4.58 -7.57
CA SER A 15 4.79 5.04 -6.81
C SER A 15 4.58 6.56 -6.82
N SER A 16 5.29 7.29 -7.68
CA SER A 16 5.20 8.76 -7.74
C SER A 16 3.91 9.27 -8.39
N LYS A 17 3.22 8.46 -9.20
CA LYS A 17 1.93 8.79 -9.85
C LYS A 17 1.23 7.55 -10.41
N GLY A 18 -0.06 7.68 -10.70
CA GLY A 18 -0.83 6.67 -11.43
C GLY A 18 -1.06 5.39 -10.62
N ILE A 19 -0.86 4.23 -11.24
CA ILE A 19 -1.18 2.93 -10.62
C ILE A 19 -0.33 2.70 -9.37
N GLY A 20 0.97 2.99 -9.43
CA GLY A 20 1.87 2.79 -8.29
C GLY A 20 1.47 3.64 -7.08
N GLU A 21 1.04 4.88 -7.30
CA GLU A 21 0.50 5.75 -6.24
C GLU A 21 -0.80 5.17 -5.66
N GLY A 22 -1.72 4.71 -6.52
CA GLY A 22 -2.98 4.10 -6.09
C GLY A 22 -2.76 2.86 -5.22
N ILE A 23 -1.79 2.01 -5.60
CA ILE A 23 -1.39 0.83 -4.84
C ILE A 23 -0.82 1.24 -3.48
N ALA A 24 0.14 2.15 -3.43
CA ALA A 24 0.74 2.61 -2.17
C ALA A 24 -0.31 3.19 -1.21
N ARG A 25 -1.23 4.02 -1.72
CA ARG A 25 -2.34 4.58 -0.94
C ARG A 25 -3.33 3.51 -0.47
N GLY A 26 -3.60 2.50 -1.31
CA GLY A 26 -4.44 1.37 -0.94
C GLY A 26 -3.85 0.56 0.20
N LEU A 27 -2.58 0.18 0.09
CA LEU A 27 -1.84 -0.57 1.11
C LEU A 27 -1.77 0.19 2.44
N ALA A 28 -1.48 1.50 2.39
CA ALA A 28 -1.47 2.35 3.59
C ALA A 28 -2.84 2.43 4.29
N ARG A 29 -3.95 2.46 3.52
CA ARG A 29 -5.32 2.43 4.10
C ARG A 29 -5.62 1.12 4.82
N GLU A 30 -4.98 0.03 4.41
CA GLU A 30 -5.14 -1.31 4.99
C GLU A 30 -4.11 -1.58 6.11
N GLY A 31 -3.37 -0.56 6.55
CA GLY A 31 -2.46 -0.61 7.70
C GLY A 31 -1.02 -1.04 7.38
N ALA A 32 -0.68 -1.26 6.12
CA ALA A 32 0.71 -1.51 5.73
C ALA A 32 1.57 -0.23 5.82
N VAL A 33 2.86 -0.39 6.12
CA VAL A 33 3.86 0.67 6.29
C VAL A 33 4.84 0.73 5.12
#